data_AF-A0A5D4GSD1-F1
#
_entry.id   AF-A0A5D4GSD1-F1
#
_cell.length_a   1.000
_cell.length_b   1.000
_cell.length_c   1.000
_cell.angle_alpha   90.00
_cell.angle_beta   90.00
_cell.angle_gamma   90.00
#
_symmetry.space_group_name_H-M   'P 1'
#
loop_
_entity.id
_entity.type
_entity.pdbx_description
1 polymer ?
#
loop_
_entity_poly.entity_id
_entity_poly.type
_entity_poly.pdbx_seq_one_letter_code
_entity_poly.pdbx_strand_id
1 'polypeptide(L)'
;MNTISLKKSTSLRLDRELYNYIEKLAKRENRSVNNYIETVLADATRFHEPNDETKRAIKEARQERANLKGYTDMDELFADLAK
;
A
#
# COMPACT_ATOMS: atom_id res chain seq x y z
N MET A 1 -1.23 9.87 16.61
CA MET A 1 -2.27 10.23 15.62
C MET A 1 -3.35 9.17 15.67
N ASN A 2 -4.57 9.53 16.08
CA ASN A 2 -5.68 8.58 16.18
C ASN A 2 -6.50 8.67 14.88
N THR A 3 -6.10 7.91 13.86
CA THR A 3 -6.85 7.84 12.59
C THR A 3 -8.06 6.94 12.81
N ILE A 4 -9.18 7.52 13.23
CA ILE A 4 -10.47 6.83 13.20
C ILE A 4 -10.79 6.60 11.72
N SER A 5 -10.46 5.42 11.20
CA SER A 5 -10.81 5.05 9.83
C SER A 5 -12.33 4.96 9.74
N LEU A 6 -12.97 5.91 9.06
CA LEU A 6 -14.41 5.88 8.78
C LEU A 6 -14.71 4.73 7.81
N LYS A 7 -14.87 3.51 8.34
CA LYS A 7 -15.25 2.35 7.54
C LYS A 7 -16.76 2.30 7.38
N LYS A 8 -17.23 2.16 6.14
CA LYS A 8 -18.65 1.98 5.83
C LYS A 8 -19.01 0.51 5.93
N SER A 9 -19.92 0.15 6.83
CA SER A 9 -20.47 -1.21 6.90
C SER A 9 -21.24 -1.50 5.61
N THR A 10 -20.85 -2.57 4.91
CA THR A 10 -21.46 -3.00 3.64
C THR A 10 -21.71 -4.50 3.70
N SER A 11 -22.92 -4.93 3.37
CA SER A 11 -23.26 -6.35 3.25
C SER A 11 -23.03 -6.80 1.81
N LEU A 12 -22.10 -7.74 1.61
CA LEU A 12 -21.79 -8.35 0.32
C LEU A 12 -22.16 -9.82 0.35
N ARG A 13 -22.96 -10.26 -0.62
CA ARG A 13 -23.27 -11.68 -0.80
C ARG A 13 -22.19 -12.30 -1.69
N LEU A 14 -21.53 -13.32 -1.16
CA LEU A 14 -20.53 -14.12 -1.86
C LEU A 14 -21.03 -15.55 -1.98
N ASP A 15 -20.61 -16.24 -3.04
CA ASP A 15 -20.77 -17.67 -3.11
C ASP A 15 -20.07 -18.35 -1.91
N ARG A 16 -20.64 -19.45 -1.44
CA ARG A 16 -20.16 -20.14 -0.23
C ARG A 16 -18.75 -20.69 -0.43
N GLU A 17 -18.45 -21.27 -1.59
CA GLU A 17 -17.13 -21.83 -1.88
C GLU A 17 -16.08 -20.73 -2.00
N LEU A 18 -16.46 -19.62 -2.64
CA LEU A 18 -15.61 -18.43 -2.73
C LEU A 18 -15.28 -17.86 -1.35
N TYR A 19 -16.27 -17.72 -0.47
CA TYR A 19 -16.03 -17.22 0.91
C TYR A 19 -15.04 -18.13 1.67
N ASN A 20 -15.24 -19.44 1.60
CA ASN A 20 -14.36 -20.40 2.26
C ASN A 20 -12.92 -20.35 1.71
N TYR A 21 -12.77 -20.11 0.40
CA TYR A 21 -11.46 -19.94 -0.22
C TYR A 21 -10.77 -18.67 0.26
N ILE A 22 -11.49 -17.54 0.30
CA ILE A 22 -10.99 -16.26 0.81
C ILE A 22 -10.57 -16.39 2.28
N GLU A 23 -11.35 -17.10 3.11
CA GLU A 23 -11.01 -17.31 4.51
C GLU A 23 -9.68 -18.07 4.68
N LYS A 24 -9.43 -19.09 3.85
CA LYS A 24 -8.14 -19.81 3.85
C LYS A 24 -6.97 -18.90 3.49
N LEU A 25 -7.14 -18.00 2.52
CA LEU A 25 -6.11 -17.04 2.12
C LEU A 25 -5.86 -16.01 3.23
N ALA A 26 -6.91 -15.45 3.81
CA ALA A 26 -6.81 -14.50 4.92
C ALA A 26 -6.07 -15.11 6.12
N LYS A 27 -6.38 -16.37 6.47
CA LYS A 27 -5.67 -17.11 7.52
C LYS A 27 -4.19 -17.32 7.20
N ARG A 28 -3.84 -17.61 5.94
CA ARG A 28 -2.45 -17.79 5.51
C ARG A 28 -1.63 -16.52 5.69
N GLU A 29 -2.25 -15.35 5.50
CA GLU A 29 -1.60 -14.05 5.68
C GLU A 29 -1.68 -13.50 7.12
N ASN A 30 -2.30 -14.23 8.06
CA ASN A 30 -2.60 -13.76 9.42
C ASN A 30 -3.44 -12.47 9.46
N ARG A 31 -4.41 -12.36 8.56
CA ARG A 31 -5.29 -11.18 8.41
C ARG A 31 -6.75 -11.58 8.61
N SER A 32 -7.58 -10.62 9.03
CA SER A 32 -9.03 -10.84 9.07
C SER A 32 -9.59 -10.94 7.65
N VAL A 33 -10.65 -11.71 7.46
CA VAL A 33 -11.31 -11.88 6.16
C VAL A 33 -11.72 -10.53 5.56
N ASN A 34 -12.28 -9.63 6.37
CA ASN A 34 -12.65 -8.29 5.94
C ASN A 34 -11.43 -7.46 5.48
N ASN A 35 -10.32 -7.52 6.22
CA ASN A 35 -9.11 -6.78 5.85
C ASN A 35 -8.47 -7.34 4.56
N TYR A 36 -8.53 -8.66 4.38
CA TYR A 36 -8.09 -9.30 3.15
C TYR A 36 -8.95 -8.86 1.95
N ILE A 37 -10.28 -8.92 2.08
CA ILE A 37 -11.22 -8.46 1.04
C ILE A 37 -10.98 -7.00 0.69
N GLU A 38 -10.81 -6.12 1.69
CA GLU A 38 -10.54 -4.70 1.49
C GLU A 38 -9.28 -4.47 0.65
N THR A 39 -8.17 -5.16 0.96
CA THR A 39 -6.92 -5.03 0.20
C THR A 39 -7.03 -5.58 -1.21
N VAL A 40 -7.66 -6.74 -1.39
CA VAL A 40 -7.87 -7.32 -2.73
C VAL A 40 -8.75 -6.42 -3.59
N LEU A 41 -9.82 -5.85 -3.01
CA LEU A 41 -10.67 -4.89 -3.71
C LEU A 41 -9.91 -3.61 -4.06
N ALA A 42 -9.11 -3.08 -3.14
CA ALA A 42 -8.30 -1.89 -3.38
C ALA A 42 -7.28 -2.11 -4.51
N ASP A 43 -6.66 -3.28 -4.56
CA ASP A 43 -5.73 -3.67 -5.63
C ASP A 43 -6.47 -3.85 -6.97
N ALA A 44 -7.55 -4.63 -6.98
CA ALA A 44 -8.34 -4.90 -8.19
C ALA A 44 -8.96 -3.63 -8.80
N THR A 45 -9.40 -2.69 -7.97
CA THR A 45 -9.96 -1.40 -8.42
C THR A 45 -8.90 -0.34 -8.69
N ARG A 46 -7.62 -0.64 -8.44
CA ARG A 46 -6.51 0.33 -8.47
C ARG A 46 -6.79 1.57 -7.63
N PHE A 47 -7.47 1.38 -6.49
CA PHE A 47 -7.81 2.46 -5.57
C PHE A 47 -6.56 3.19 -5.05
N HIS A 48 -5.43 2.49 -4.99
CA HIS A 48 -4.12 3.05 -4.60
C HIS A 48 -3.22 3.39 -5.78
N GLU A 49 -3.76 3.62 -6.97
CA GLU A 49 -2.95 4.09 -8.10
C GLU A 49 -2.31 5.45 -7.74
N PRO A 50 -0.97 5.57 -7.78
CA PRO A 50 -0.33 6.84 -7.52
C PRO A 50 -0.82 7.88 -8.52
N ASN A 51 -1.04 9.11 -8.06
CA ASN A 51 -1.41 10.21 -8.97
C ASN A 51 -0.30 10.42 -10.03
N ASP A 52 -0.63 11.12 -11.11
CA ASP A 52 0.31 11.27 -12.22
C ASP A 52 1.61 11.97 -11.82
N GLU A 53 1.55 12.89 -10.86
CA GLU A 53 2.72 13.55 -10.27
C GLU A 53 3.64 12.54 -9.56
N THR A 54 3.08 11.67 -8.72
CA THR A 54 3.84 10.63 -8.01
C THR A 54 4.44 9.63 -8.99
N LYS A 55 3.69 9.23 -10.03
CA LYS A 55 4.20 8.34 -11.09
C LYS A 55 5.38 8.97 -11.82
N ARG A 56 5.31 10.26 -12.13
CA ARG A 56 6.41 11.01 -12.77
C ARG A 56 7.63 11.08 -11.87
N ALA A 57 7.46 11.46 -10.60
CA ALA A 57 8.55 11.50 -9.63
C ALA A 57 9.24 10.14 -9.46
N ILE A 58 8.48 9.03 -9.41
CA ILE A 58 9.05 7.67 -9.35
C ILE A 58 9.87 7.35 -10.60
N LYS A 59 9.40 7.77 -11.78
CA LYS A 59 10.11 7.54 -13.05
C LYS A 59 11.41 8.34 -13.11
N GLU A 60 11.36 9.61 -12.73
CA GLU A 60 12.53 10.51 -12.66
C GLU A 60 13.57 9.96 -11.68
N ALA A 61 13.17 9.62 -10.45
CA ALA A 61 14.06 9.04 -9.44
C ALA A 61 14.73 7.72 -9.90
N ARG A 62 14.01 6.87 -10.66
CA ARG A 62 14.58 5.63 -11.21
C ARG A 62 15.63 5.89 -12.29
N GLN A 63 15.44 6.92 -13.11
CA GLN A 63 16.39 7.32 -14.15
C GLN A 63 17.64 7.96 -13.54
N GLU A 64 17.45 8.77 -12.50
CA GLU A 64 18.54 9.47 -11.81
C GLU A 64 19.29 8.60 -10.80
N ARG A 65 18.85 7.36 -10.58
CA ARG A 65 19.42 6.44 -9.57
C ARG A 65 20.94 6.27 -9.67
N ALA A 66 21.52 6.37 -10.87
CA ALA A 66 22.96 6.28 -11.06
C ALA A 66 23.74 7.48 -10.52
N ASN A 67 23.09 8.63 -10.33
CA ASN A 67 23.68 9.90 -9.89
C ASN A 67 23.32 10.25 -8.44
N LEU A 68 22.57 9.38 -7.74
CA LEU A 68 22.16 9.63 -6.36
C LEU A 68 23.32 9.41 -5.38
N LYS A 69 23.45 10.33 -4.43
CA LYS A 69 24.40 10.22 -3.32
C LYS A 69 23.87 9.17 -2.33
N GLY A 70 24.70 8.17 -2.04
CA GLY A 70 24.41 7.19 -0.99
C GLY A 70 24.84 7.76 0.36
N TYR A 71 23.99 7.62 1.37
CA TYR A 71 24.30 7.99 2.74
C TYR A 71 24.35 6.71 3.58
N THR A 72 25.38 6.60 4.41
CA THR A 72 25.55 5.48 5.35
C THR A 72 25.04 5.80 6.74
N ASP A 73 24.94 7.09 7.07
CA ASP A 73 24.51 7.58 8.37
C ASP A 73 23.30 8.52 8.26
N MET A 74 22.43 8.48 9.27
CA MET A 74 21.21 9.29 9.30
C MET A 74 21.52 10.78 9.51
N ASP A 75 22.52 11.11 10.33
CA ASP A 75 22.88 12.51 10.61
C ASP A 75 23.44 13.18 9.36
N GLU A 76 24.21 12.44 8.55
CA GLU A 76 24.69 12.90 7.25
C GLU A 76 23.55 13.19 6.26
N LEU A 77 22.53 12.33 6.22
CA LEU A 77 21.35 12.53 5.38
C LEU A 77 20.56 13.77 5.80
N PHE A 78 20.31 13.94 7.10
CA PHE A 78 19.55 15.07 7.62
C PHE A 78 20.30 16.40 7.47
N ALA A 79 21.63 16.39 7.61
CA ALA A 79 22.44 17.58 7.38
C ALA A 79 22.41 18.05 5.92
N ASP A 80 22.34 17.13 4.96
CA ASP A 80 22.22 17.47 3.53
C ASP A 80 20.80 17.92 3.15
N LEU A 81 19.78 17.33 3.78
CA LEU A 81 18.37 17.69 3.54
C LEU A 81 17.97 19.03 4.17
N ALA A 82 18.67 19.46 5.23
CA ALA A 82 18.41 20.71 5.95
C ALA A 82 19.08 21.95 5.34
N LYS A 83 19.82 21.79 4.24
CA LYS A 83 20.43 22.87 3.46
C LYS A 83 19.49 23.42 2.40
#